data_AF-A0A2E1ZHU6-F1
#
_entry.id   AF-A0A2E1ZHU6-F1
#
_cell.length_a   1.000
_cell.length_b   1.000
_cell.length_c   1.000
_cell.angle_alpha   90.00
_cell.angle_beta   90.00
_cell.angle_gamma   90.00
#
_symmetry.space_group_name_H-M   'P 1'
#
loop_
_entity.id
_entity.type
_entity.pdbx_description
1 polymer ?
#
loop_
_entity_poly.entity_id
_entity_poly.type
_entity_poly.pdbx_seq_one_letter_code
_entity_poly.pdbx_strand_id
1 'polypeptide(L)' 'KATKLGLGINAGHDLSLENLEYFAKHIPNLAEVSIGHALISDAIYLGLENTIQMYKRLL' A
#
# COMPACT_ATOMS: atom_id res chain seq x y z
N LYS A 1 3.46 -21.06 5.15
CA LYS A 1 2.91 -19.74 4.76
C LYS A 1 2.12 -19.20 5.93
N ALA A 2 2.25 -17.91 6.25
CA ALA A 2 1.65 -17.26 7.43
C ALA A 2 0.15 -17.57 7.58
N THR A 3 -0.59 -17.57 6.47
CA THR A 3 -2.03 -17.89 6.43
C THR A 3 -2.39 -19.28 6.94
N LYS A 4 -1.50 -20.28 6.81
CA LYS A 4 -1.73 -21.64 7.36
C LYS A 4 -1.68 -21.67 8.89
N LEU A 5 -1.13 -20.63 9.51
CA LEU A 5 -1.02 -20.46 10.96
C LEU A 5 -2.06 -19.46 11.49
N GLY A 6 -3.02 -19.03 10.67
CA GLY A 6 -4.03 -18.03 11.05
C GLY A 6 -3.48 -16.61 11.20
N LEU A 7 -2.27 -16.33 10.71
CA LEU A 7 -1.66 -15.01 10.76
C LEU A 7 -2.11 -14.16 9.57
N GLY A 8 -2.54 -12.92 9.84
CA GLY A 8 -2.77 -11.90 8.83
C GLY A 8 -1.47 -11.50 8.12
N ILE A 9 -1.59 -11.04 6.88
CA ILE A 9 -0.45 -10.57 6.09
C ILE A 9 -0.56 -9.06 5.98
N ASN A 10 0.36 -8.34 6.62
CA ASN A 10 0.55 -6.91 6.41
C ASN A 10 1.78 -6.71 5.53
N ALA A 11 1.80 -5.62 4.76
CA ALA A 11 2.96 -5.23 3.97
C ALA A 11 3.23 -3.73 4.09
N GLY A 12 4.30 -3.28 3.47
CA GLY A 12 4.77 -1.91 3.53
C GLY A 12 6.20 -1.85 3.04
N HIS A 13 6.86 -0.71 3.28
CA HIS A 13 8.22 -0.42 2.83
C HIS A 13 8.34 -0.34 1.30
N ASP A 14 8.77 0.83 0.81
CA ASP A 14 8.97 1.16 -0.62
C ASP A 14 7.77 0.91 -1.57
N LEU A 15 6.57 0.77 -1.02
CA LEU A 15 5.33 0.83 -1.79
C LEU A 15 5.05 2.27 -2.22
N SER A 16 4.63 2.45 -3.47
CA SER A 16 4.34 3.74 -4.10
C SER A 16 3.13 3.66 -5.01
N LEU A 17 2.72 4.78 -5.61
CA LEU A 17 1.66 4.81 -6.63
C LEU A 17 1.95 3.91 -7.84
N GLU A 18 3.22 3.60 -8.11
CA GLU A 18 3.63 2.83 -9.29
C GLU A 18 3.51 1.32 -9.10
N ASN A 19 3.73 0.83 -7.87
CA ASN A 19 3.88 -0.61 -7.61
C ASN A 19 2.76 -1.21 -6.73
N LEU A 20 2.00 -0.36 -6.01
CA LEU A 20 1.04 -0.83 -5.01
C LEU A 20 -0.06 -1.71 -5.63
N GLU A 21 -0.62 -1.29 -6.77
CA GLU A 21 -1.72 -2.02 -7.41
C GLU A 21 -1.28 -3.43 -7.84
N TYR A 22 -0.10 -3.53 -8.46
CA TYR A 22 0.47 -4.82 -8.83
C TYR A 22 0.69 -5.70 -7.60
N PHE A 23 1.30 -5.14 -6.55
CA PHE A 23 1.56 -5.87 -5.31
C PHE A 23 0.26 -6.37 -4.65
N ALA A 24 -0.72 -5.50 -4.46
CA ALA A 24 -2.00 -5.84 -3.83
C ALA A 24 -2.76 -6.92 -4.60
N LYS A 25 -2.77 -6.86 -5.93
CA LYS A 25 -3.42 -7.87 -6.80
C LYS A 25 -2.76 -9.26 -6.73
N HIS A 26 -1.46 -9.33 -6.44
CA HIS A 26 -0.70 -10.58 -6.50
C HIS A 26 -0.38 -11.19 -5.14
N ILE A 27 -0.59 -10.48 -4.03
CA ILE A 27 -0.41 -11.01 -2.68
C ILE A 27 -1.75 -11.48 -2.09
N PRO A 28 -2.02 -12.79 -2.07
CA PRO A 28 -3.28 -13.30 -1.57
C PRO A 28 -3.39 -13.11 -0.05
N ASN A 29 -4.56 -12.66 0.41
CA ASN A 29 -4.87 -12.38 1.82
C ASN A 29 -4.03 -11.24 2.43
N LEU A 30 -3.62 -10.27 1.62
CA LEU A 30 -3.07 -9.01 2.12
C LEU A 30 -4.17 -8.27 2.91
N ALA A 31 -3.92 -8.02 4.20
CA ALA A 31 -4.84 -7.42 5.14
C ALA A 31 -4.63 -5.91 5.28
N GLU A 32 -3.38 -5.45 5.25
CA GLU A 32 -3.02 -4.05 5.45
C GLU A 32 -1.74 -3.68 4.71
N VAL A 33 -1.62 -2.42 4.29
CA VAL A 33 -0.36 -1.81 3.85
C VAL A 33 -0.03 -0.55 4.66
N SER A 34 1.23 -0.42 5.07
CA SER A 34 1.78 0.77 5.72
C SER A 34 2.74 1.50 4.77
N ILE A 35 2.36 2.71 4.34
CA ILE A 35 3.11 3.50 3.35
C ILE A 35 3.46 4.87 3.94
N GLY A 36 4.75 5.20 3.95
CA GLY A 36 5.29 6.42 4.54
C GLY A 36 5.99 7.31 3.51
N HIS A 37 7.27 7.05 3.26
CA HIS A 37 8.14 7.93 2.47
C HIS A 37 7.54 8.33 1.12
N ALA A 38 7.09 7.36 0.29
CA ALA A 38 6.49 7.66 -1.01
C ALA A 38 5.22 8.50 -0.90
N LEU A 39 4.32 8.17 0.04
CA LEU A 39 3.08 8.91 0.27
C LEU A 39 3.36 10.37 0.66
N ILE A 40 4.32 10.62 1.54
CA ILE A 40 4.68 12.00 1.93
C ILE A 40 5.37 12.73 0.77
N SER A 41 6.26 12.06 0.03
CA SER A 41 6.91 12.63 -1.15
C SER A 41 5.90 13.04 -2.22
N ASP A 42 4.90 12.20 -2.52
CA ASP A 42 3.83 12.52 -3.46
C ASP A 42 2.94 13.67 -2.95
N ALA A 43 2.66 13.71 -1.65
CA ALA A 43 1.85 14.75 -1.01
C ALA A 43 2.47 16.14 -1.09
N ILE A 44 3.80 16.28 -1.23
CA ILE A 44 4.46 17.57 -1.47
C ILE A 44 3.97 18.22 -2.77
N TYR A 45 3.65 17.41 -3.78
CA TYR A 45 3.22 17.88 -5.09
C TYR A 45 1.70 17.89 -5.26
N LEU A 46 1.02 16.89 -4.69
CA LEU A 46 -0.39 16.61 -4.97
C LEU A 46 -1.34 17.03 -3.83
N GLY A 47 -0.79 17.36 -2.66
CA GLY A 47 -1.55 17.57 -1.43
C GLY A 47 -1.96 16.26 -0.76
N LEU A 48 -1.88 16.22 0.58
CA LEU A 48 -2.05 14.99 1.36
C LEU A 48 -3.40 14.29 1.14
N GLU A 49 -4.50 15.05 1.11
CA GLU A 49 -5.83 14.49 0.90
C GLU A 49 -5.94 13.76 -0.45
N ASN A 50 -5.51 14.42 -1.53
CA ASN A 50 -5.55 13.85 -2.87
C ASN A 50 -4.63 12.63 -2.98
N THR A 51 -3.41 12.71 -2.44
CA THR A 51 -2.48 11.58 -2.41
C THR A 51 -3.09 10.37 -1.70
N ILE A 52 -3.70 10.55 -0.52
CA ILE A 52 -4.38 9.46 0.19
C ILE A 52 -5.46 8.82 -0.69
N GLN A 53 -6.28 9.62 -1.38
CA GLN A 53 -7.31 9.08 -2.27
C GLN A 53 -6.71 8.30 -3.45
N MET A 54 -5.58 8.75 -4.01
CA MET A 54 -4.90 8.03 -5.07
C MET A 54 -4.40 6.66 -4.61
N TYR A 55 -3.70 6.58 -3.48
CA TYR A 55 -3.24 5.29 -2.91
C TYR A 55 -4.41 4.35 -2.60
N LYS A 56 -5.52 4.88 -2.05
CA LYS A 56 -6.73 4.09 -1.77
C LYS A 56 -7.40 3.49 -3.01
N ARG A 57 -7.25 4.10 -4.19
CA ARG A 57 -7.83 3.58 -5.45
C ARG A 57 -7.03 2.41 -6.03
N LEU A 58 -5.81 2.19 -5.55
CA LEU A 58 -4.92 1.10 -6.00
C LEU A 58 -5.11 -0.20 -5.19
N LEU A 59 -5.86 -0.12 -4.08
CA LEU A 59 -6.23 -1.24 -3.20
C LEU A 59 -7.65 -1.71 -3.53
#